data_AF-A0A7L2JDF2-F1
#
_entry.id   AF-A0A7L2JDF2-F1
#
_cell.length_a   1.000
_cell.length_b   1.000
_cell.length_c   1.000
_cell.angle_alpha   90.00
_cell.angle_beta   90.00
_cell.angle_gamma   90.00
#
_symmetry.space_group_name_H-M   'P 1'
#
loop_
_entity.id
_entity.type
_entity.pdbx_description
1 polymer ?
#
loop_
_entity_poly.entity_id
_entity_poly.type
_entity_poly.pdbx_seq_one_letter_code
_entity_poly.pdbx_strand_id
1 'polypeptide(L)'
;QVSELGLAGDILAVPRDHPAARNRFLYLGGALHPLPSGLGCVSPVPRATSLCPQGHLRLQCHSCPLCPQCHLMSPGPALDRVVAELAVDSLCRGVFAGDSRALSVRSCFPALFQAERRRGSVLLGLAL
;
A
#
# COMPACT_ATOMS: atom_id res chain seq x y z
N GLN A 1 25.19 -0.17 20.15
CA GLN A 1 24.37 0.82 19.41
C GLN A 1 23.13 1.40 20.12
N VAL A 2 22.59 0.84 21.21
CA VAL A 2 21.84 1.63 22.22
C VAL A 2 22.24 1.18 23.62
N SER A 3 22.47 -0.13 23.80
CA SER A 3 23.01 -0.73 25.02
C SER A 3 24.41 -0.22 25.39
N GLU A 4 25.25 0.11 24.40
CA GLU A 4 26.57 0.75 24.61
C GLU A 4 26.46 2.15 25.24
N LEU A 5 25.34 2.83 25.05
CA LEU A 5 25.07 4.16 25.62
C LEU A 5 24.37 4.06 26.98
N GLY A 6 24.10 2.85 27.49
CA GLY A 6 23.36 2.63 28.74
C GLY A 6 21.86 2.94 28.68
N LEU A 7 21.34 3.37 27.51
CA LEU A 7 19.96 3.83 27.32
C LEU A 7 18.96 2.71 27.01
N ALA A 8 19.35 1.44 27.16
CA ALA A 8 18.48 0.32 26.84
C ALA A 8 17.22 0.28 27.73
N GLY A 9 17.32 0.74 28.98
CA GLY A 9 16.20 0.83 29.91
C GLY A 9 15.17 1.92 29.55
N ASP A 10 15.57 2.90 28.74
CA ASP A 10 14.72 4.04 28.36
C ASP A 10 13.95 3.81 27.04
N ILE A 11 14.13 2.64 26.42
CA ILE A 11 13.42 2.30 25.17
C ILE A 11 11.98 1.93 25.50
N LEU A 12 11.04 2.82 25.15
CA LEU A 12 9.61 2.55 25.18
C LEU A 12 9.17 1.94 23.84
N ALA A 13 9.22 0.61 23.75
CA ALA A 13 8.81 -0.10 22.54
C ALA A 13 7.27 -0.17 22.42
N VAL A 14 6.75 0.06 21.21
CA VAL A 14 5.34 -0.20 20.90
C VAL A 14 5.19 -1.66 20.46
N PRO A 15 4.43 -2.49 21.18
CA PRO A 15 4.26 -3.90 20.81
C PRO A 15 3.48 -4.04 19.50
N ARG A 16 3.76 -5.10 18.74
CA ARG A 16 3.13 -5.36 17.42
C ARG A 16 1.61 -5.54 17.50
N ASP A 17 1.09 -5.92 18.65
CA ASP A 17 -0.33 -6.12 18.87
C ASP A 17 -1.07 -4.81 19.18
N HIS A 18 -0.34 -3.73 19.45
CA HIS A 18 -0.91 -2.43 19.72
C HIS A 18 -1.55 -1.83 18.45
N PRO A 19 -2.73 -1.19 18.52
CA PRO A 19 -3.39 -0.59 17.37
C PRO A 19 -2.52 0.46 16.67
N ALA A 20 -1.67 1.18 17.42
CA ALA A 20 -0.72 2.15 16.84
C ALA A 20 0.36 1.51 15.96
N ALA A 21 0.72 0.25 16.19
CA ALA A 21 1.68 -0.48 15.34
C ALA A 21 1.00 -1.07 14.10
N ARG A 22 -0.29 -1.40 14.21
CA ARG A 22 -1.06 -2.10 13.16
C ARG A 22 -1.75 -1.15 12.20
N ASN A 23 -2.27 -0.01 12.64
CA ASN A 23 -3.16 0.80 11.81
C ASN A 23 -2.45 2.03 11.26
N ARG A 24 -2.41 2.15 9.94
CA ARG A 24 -1.99 3.36 9.22
C ARG A 24 -3.15 3.83 8.36
N PHE A 25 -3.33 5.13 8.20
CA PHE A 25 -4.49 5.70 7.49
C PHE A 25 -4.06 6.72 6.44
N LEU A 26 -4.85 6.85 5.37
CA LEU A 26 -4.77 7.91 4.38
C LEU A 26 -6.05 8.75 4.42
N TYR A 27 -5.91 10.07 4.47
CA TYR A 27 -7.04 10.98 4.43
C TYR A 27 -7.36 11.38 2.99
N LEU A 28 -8.50 10.94 2.47
CA LEU A 28 -8.90 11.15 1.08
C LEU A 28 -10.39 11.46 1.00
N GLY A 29 -10.73 12.58 0.35
CA GLY A 29 -12.12 12.96 0.07
C GLY A 29 -12.98 13.15 1.31
N GLY A 30 -12.40 13.72 2.37
CA GLY A 30 -13.13 13.97 3.61
C GLY A 30 -13.18 12.80 4.59
N ALA A 31 -12.58 11.65 4.27
CA ALA A 31 -12.61 10.46 5.11
C ALA A 31 -11.22 9.83 5.32
N LEU A 32 -11.06 9.10 6.42
CA LEU A 32 -9.85 8.32 6.74
C LEU A 32 -9.99 6.88 6.26
N HIS A 33 -9.00 6.40 5.52
CA HIS A 33 -8.98 5.06 4.92
C HIS A 33 -7.81 4.26 5.45
N PRO A 34 -8.03 3.06 6.02
CA PRO A 34 -6.94 2.23 6.52
C PRO A 34 -6.08 1.69 5.37
N LEU A 35 -4.77 1.71 5.54
CA LEU A 35 -3.81 1.03 4.67
C LEU A 35 -3.77 -0.46 5.00
N PRO A 36 -3.57 -1.33 4.00
CA PRO A 36 -3.48 -2.76 4.21
C PRO A 36 -2.24 -3.11 5.04
N SER A 37 -2.47 -3.60 6.25
CA SER A 37 -1.40 -4.00 7.18
C SER A 37 -1.04 -5.48 6.98
N GLY A 38 -0.35 -5.74 5.86
CA GLY A 38 0.20 -7.05 5.52
C GLY A 38 -0.17 -7.52 4.11
N LEU A 39 0.69 -8.36 3.55
CA LEU A 39 0.47 -9.04 2.27
C LEU A 39 -0.73 -10.01 2.30
N GLY A 40 -1.30 -10.29 3.49
CA GLY A 40 -2.53 -11.09 3.65
C GLY A 40 -3.82 -10.36 3.25
N CYS A 41 -3.72 -9.06 2.89
CA CYS A 41 -4.81 -8.24 2.38
C CYS A 41 -4.77 -8.11 0.84
N VAL A 42 -4.23 -9.11 0.14
CA VAL A 42 -4.84 -9.46 -1.16
C VAL A 42 -6.10 -10.23 -0.80
N SER A 43 -7.23 -9.53 -0.64
CA SER A 43 -8.52 -10.21 -0.80
C SER A 43 -8.41 -10.96 -2.12
N PRO A 44 -8.55 -12.30 -2.16
CA PRO A 44 -8.72 -12.96 -3.43
C PRO A 44 -9.90 -12.26 -4.07
N VAL A 45 -9.68 -11.62 -5.21
CA VAL A 45 -10.76 -11.35 -6.16
C VAL A 45 -11.52 -12.68 -6.18
N PRO A 46 -12.82 -12.72 -5.83
CA PRO A 46 -13.53 -13.98 -5.85
C PRO A 46 -13.40 -14.48 -7.28
N ARG A 47 -12.70 -15.59 -7.47
CA ARG A 47 -12.71 -16.32 -8.72
C ARG A 47 -14.17 -16.70 -8.91
N ALA A 48 -14.87 -15.92 -9.73
CA ALA A 48 -16.23 -16.21 -10.11
C ALA A 48 -16.18 -17.44 -11.03
N THR A 49 -16.15 -18.62 -10.42
CA THR A 49 -16.62 -19.85 -11.04
C THR A 49 -18.13 -19.74 -11.11
N SER A 50 -18.65 -19.32 -12.26
CA SER A 50 -19.83 -19.92 -12.88
C SER A 50 -20.03 -19.34 -14.27
N LEU A 51 -20.03 -20.24 -15.24
CA LEU A 51 -20.54 -20.03 -16.59
C LEU A 51 -22.02 -19.60 -16.48
N CYS A 52 -22.29 -18.31 -16.63
CA CYS A 52 -23.63 -17.81 -16.95
C CYS A 52 -23.67 -17.49 -18.45
N PRO A 53 -24.43 -18.23 -19.29
CA PRO A 53 -24.38 -18.06 -20.74
C PRO A 53 -25.06 -16.79 -21.28
N GLN A 54 -25.70 -15.97 -20.45
CA GLN A 54 -26.28 -14.70 -20.87
C GLN A 54 -26.01 -13.64 -19.81
N GLY A 55 -25.22 -12.66 -20.23
CA GLY A 55 -24.55 -11.69 -19.38
C GLY A 55 -25.51 -10.78 -18.65
N HIS A 56 -25.21 -10.56 -17.38
CA HIS A 56 -24.78 -9.28 -16.83
C HIS A 56 -24.24 -9.56 -15.42
N LEU A 57 -23.00 -10.05 -15.34
CA LEU A 57 -22.30 -10.20 -14.06
C LEU A 57 -21.88 -8.80 -13.59
N ARG A 58 -22.75 -8.16 -12.79
CA ARG A 58 -22.40 -6.94 -12.08
C ARG A 58 -21.52 -7.34 -10.90
N LEU A 59 -20.21 -7.31 -11.10
CA LEU A 59 -19.24 -7.33 -10.02
C LEU A 59 -19.51 -6.10 -9.15
N GLN A 60 -20.25 -6.27 -8.06
CA GLN A 60 -20.28 -5.29 -6.98
C GLN A 60 -18.91 -5.33 -6.33
N CYS A 61 -18.00 -4.51 -6.85
CA CYS A 61 -16.81 -4.11 -6.11
C CYS A 61 -17.32 -3.47 -4.83
N HIS A 62 -17.09 -4.12 -3.68
CA HIS A 62 -17.15 -3.43 -2.41
C HIS A 62 -16.26 -2.19 -2.52
N SER A 63 -16.88 -1.04 -2.27
CA SER A 63 -16.37 0.30 -2.50
C SER A 63 -14.91 0.42 -2.11
N CYS A 64 -14.01 0.69 -3.08
CA CYS A 64 -12.64 1.11 -2.80
C CYS A 64 -12.71 2.48 -2.12
N PRO A 65 -12.41 2.59 -0.82
CA PRO A 65 -12.61 3.83 -0.09
C PRO A 65 -11.58 4.91 -0.48
N LEU A 66 -10.41 4.49 -1.01
CA LEU A 66 -9.30 5.36 -1.37
C LEU A 66 -9.53 6.25 -2.61
N CYS A 67 -10.70 6.16 -3.26
CA CYS A 67 -10.98 6.91 -4.47
C CYS A 67 -12.32 7.69 -4.36
N PRO A 68 -12.35 8.82 -3.65
CA PRO A 68 -13.56 9.63 -3.48
C PRO A 68 -14.09 10.26 -4.78
N GLN A 69 -13.28 10.37 -5.84
CA GLN A 69 -13.70 10.91 -7.14
C GLN A 69 -14.09 9.84 -8.17
N CYS A 70 -14.05 8.54 -7.84
CA CYS A 70 -14.30 7.46 -8.79
C CYS A 70 -15.79 7.16 -9.06
N HIS A 71 -16.67 8.16 -8.99
CA HIS A 71 -18.09 7.97 -9.32
C HIS A 71 -18.38 7.77 -10.82
N LEU A 72 -17.39 7.90 -11.71
CA LEU A 72 -17.61 7.80 -13.17
C LEU A 72 -16.70 6.84 -13.95
N MET A 73 -15.82 6.07 -13.31
CA MET A 73 -14.85 5.22 -14.03
C MET A 73 -15.03 3.74 -13.70
N SER A 74 -15.25 2.94 -14.76
CA SER A 74 -15.26 1.48 -14.74
C SER A 74 -14.06 0.91 -13.98
N PRO A 75 -14.21 -0.24 -13.28
CA PRO A 75 -13.10 -0.90 -12.60
C PRO A 75 -12.15 -1.49 -13.65
N GLY A 76 -11.13 -0.73 -14.01
CA GLY A 76 -10.06 -1.13 -14.93
C GLY A 76 -8.67 -0.93 -14.31
N PRO A 77 -7.59 -1.32 -15.02
CA PRO A 77 -6.18 -1.21 -14.60
C PRO A 77 -5.66 0.24 -14.41
N ALA A 78 -6.57 1.21 -14.32
CA ALA A 78 -6.27 2.59 -13.99
C ALA A 78 -6.48 2.87 -12.49
N LEU A 79 -7.38 2.15 -11.82
CA LEU A 79 -7.69 2.40 -10.41
C LEU A 79 -6.57 1.94 -9.49
N ASP A 80 -5.96 0.79 -9.78
CA ASP A 80 -4.75 0.29 -9.13
C ASP A 80 -3.57 1.26 -9.32
N ARG A 81 -3.42 1.85 -10.51
CA ARG A 81 -2.38 2.86 -10.75
C ARG A 81 -2.60 4.13 -9.93
N VAL A 82 -3.83 4.65 -9.87
CA VAL A 82 -4.15 5.85 -9.07
C VAL A 82 -3.93 5.58 -7.58
N VAL A 83 -4.34 4.41 -7.09
CA VAL A 83 -4.12 4.00 -5.69
C VAL A 83 -2.63 3.83 -5.39
N ALA A 84 -1.86 3.23 -6.30
CA ALA A 84 -0.42 3.07 -6.16
C ALA A 84 0.30 4.42 -6.14
N GLU A 85 -0.03 5.33 -7.05
CA GLU A 85 0.54 6.69 -7.09
C GLU A 85 0.26 7.43 -5.78
N LEU A 86 -0.96 7.35 -5.27
CA LEU A 86 -1.36 8.00 -4.02
C LEU A 86 -0.70 7.40 -2.77
N ALA A 87 -0.52 6.08 -2.75
CA ALA A 87 0.19 5.39 -1.68
C ALA A 87 1.69 5.74 -1.68
N VAL A 88 2.32 5.78 -2.85
CA VAL A 88 3.73 6.17 -2.97
C VAL A 88 3.92 7.64 -2.62
N ASP A 89 3.02 8.51 -3.06
CA ASP A 89 3.06 9.94 -2.78
C ASP A 89 2.90 10.26 -1.29
N SER A 90 1.92 9.64 -0.63
CA SER A 90 1.74 9.75 0.83
C SER A 90 2.93 9.19 1.61
N LEU A 91 3.55 8.10 1.14
CA LEU A 91 4.74 7.53 1.75
C LEU A 91 5.95 8.47 1.60
N CYS A 92 6.17 9.01 0.41
CA CYS A 92 7.24 9.98 0.14
C CYS A 92 7.08 11.25 0.99
N ARG A 93 5.86 11.77 1.14
CA ARG A 93 5.58 12.89 2.04
C ARG A 93 5.78 12.54 3.51
N GLY A 94 5.39 11.32 3.92
CA GLY A 94 5.54 10.87 5.30
C GLY A 94 6.98 10.61 5.74
N VAL A 95 7.85 10.16 4.82
CA VAL A 95 9.25 9.82 5.13
C VAL A 95 10.20 10.97 4.82
N PHE A 96 10.04 11.63 3.68
CA PHE A 96 10.98 12.63 3.17
C PHE A 96 10.41 14.05 3.12
N ALA A 97 9.13 14.25 3.47
CA ALA A 97 8.42 15.52 3.30
C ALA A 97 8.51 16.08 1.86
N GLY A 98 8.62 15.18 0.87
CA GLY A 98 8.86 15.54 -0.53
C GLY A 98 7.85 14.93 -1.50
N ASP A 99 7.89 15.40 -2.73
CA ASP A 99 7.05 14.90 -3.83
C ASP A 99 7.64 13.61 -4.42
N SER A 100 6.79 12.59 -4.59
CA SER A 100 7.17 11.32 -5.21
C SER A 100 7.73 11.45 -6.63
N ARG A 101 7.35 12.50 -7.38
CA ARG A 101 7.81 12.72 -8.76
C ARG A 101 9.21 13.34 -8.85
N ALA A 102 9.65 14.04 -7.80
CA ALA A 102 10.96 14.67 -7.75
C ALA A 102 12.01 13.78 -7.07
N LEU A 103 11.59 12.77 -6.30
CA LEU A 103 12.47 11.90 -5.53
C LEU A 103 13.00 10.72 -6.35
N SER A 104 14.26 10.37 -6.15
CA SER A 104 14.88 9.20 -6.79
C SER A 104 14.63 7.93 -5.98
N VAL A 105 13.93 6.95 -6.59
CA VAL A 105 13.69 5.63 -5.97
C VAL A 105 15.00 4.91 -5.62
N ARG A 106 16.06 5.11 -6.41
CA ARG A 106 17.38 4.51 -6.17
C ARG A 106 17.99 4.94 -4.83
N SER A 107 17.79 6.20 -4.44
CA SER A 107 18.36 6.77 -3.22
C SER A 107 17.41 6.62 -2.03
N CYS A 108 16.11 6.88 -2.25
CA CYS A 108 15.10 6.85 -1.19
C CYS A 108 14.71 5.42 -0.77
N PHE A 109 14.73 4.46 -1.70
CA PHE A 109 14.30 3.09 -1.47
C PHE A 109 15.24 2.06 -2.14
N PRO A 110 16.51 1.99 -1.69
CA PRO A 110 17.53 1.17 -2.36
C PRO A 110 17.18 -0.33 -2.39
N ALA A 111 16.51 -0.85 -1.37
CA ALA A 111 16.07 -2.25 -1.33
C ALA A 111 15.03 -2.56 -2.43
N LEU A 112 14.05 -1.67 -2.65
CA LEU A 112 13.04 -1.83 -3.69
C LEU A 112 13.66 -1.73 -5.09
N PHE A 113 14.56 -0.76 -5.28
CA PHE A 113 15.26 -0.57 -6.55
C PHE A 113 16.12 -1.78 -6.93
N GLN A 114 16.83 -2.36 -5.95
CA GLN A 114 17.63 -3.57 -6.20
C GLN A 114 16.75 -4.79 -6.47
N ALA A 115 15.64 -4.95 -5.75
CA ALA A 115 14.68 -6.03 -5.97
C ALA A 115 14.14 -6.01 -7.41
N GLU A 116 13.71 -4.84 -7.88
CA GLU A 116 13.26 -4.65 -9.26
C GLU A 116 14.37 -4.96 -10.28
N ARG A 117 15.58 -4.41 -10.08
CA ARG A 117 16.71 -4.62 -11.02
C ARG A 117 17.13 -6.09 -11.16
N ARG A 118 16.99 -6.90 -10.11
CA ARG A 118 17.38 -8.32 -10.13
C ARG A 118 16.37 -9.21 -10.86
N ARG A 119 15.07 -8.93 -10.72
CA ARG A 119 14.01 -9.85 -11.18
C ARG A 119 12.92 -9.23 -12.06
N GLY A 120 13.02 -7.94 -12.36
CA GLY A 120 12.01 -7.20 -13.14
C GLY A 120 10.71 -6.94 -12.38
N SER A 121 10.62 -7.31 -11.10
CA SER A 121 9.44 -7.11 -10.25
C SER A 121 9.86 -6.89 -8.80
N VAL A 122 9.30 -5.85 -8.18
CA VAL A 122 9.57 -5.49 -6.77
C VAL A 122 9.10 -6.60 -5.82
N LEU A 123 7.89 -7.13 -6.02
CA LEU A 123 7.34 -8.18 -5.16
C LEU A 123 8.16 -9.46 -5.23
N LEU A 124 8.52 -9.89 -6.44
CA LEU A 124 9.33 -11.09 -6.66
C LEU A 124 10.75 -10.94 -6.11
N GLY A 125 11.30 -9.72 -6.16
CA GLY A 125 12.65 -9.43 -5.65
C GLY A 125 12.72 -9.22 -4.13
N LEU A 126 11.59 -9.04 -3.44
CA LEU A 126 11.52 -8.96 -1.98
C LEU A 126 11.16 -10.29 -1.31
N ALA A 127 10.46 -11.19 -2.02
CA ALA A 127 9.99 -12.47 -1.49
C ALA A 127 11.09 -13.55 -1.42
N LEU A 128 12.25 -13.33 -2.04
CA LEU A 128 13.37 -14.26 -2.15
C LEU A 128 14.68 -13.54 -1.81
#